data_AF-A0A926AXL3-F1
#
_entry.id   AF-A0A926AXL3-F1
#
_cell.length_a   1.000
_cell.length_b   1.000
_cell.length_c   1.000
_cell.angle_alpha   90.00
_cell.angle_beta   90.00
_cell.angle_gamma   90.00
#
_symmetry.space_group_name_H-M   'P 1'
#
loop_
_entity.id
_entity.type
_entity.pdbx_description
1 polymer ?
#
loop_
_entity_poly.entity_id
_entity_poly.type
_entity_poly.pdbx_seq_one_letter_code
_entity_poly.pdbx_strand_id
1 'polypeptide(L)' 'MKTEASDHPQYGRQYHIGGLPLPSVTTVLDATRSAGDVEALRQWAERVGEEQAELIRKQSAER' A
#
# COMPACT_ATOMS: atom_id res chain seq x y z
N MET A 1 -16.81 -17.27 -16.94
CA MET A 1 -16.08 -16.40 -15.98
C MET A 1 -14.78 -17.10 -15.63
N LYS A 2 -13.66 -16.70 -16.26
CA LYS A 2 -12.32 -17.20 -15.88
C LYS A 2 -11.71 -16.16 -14.96
N THR A 3 -11.57 -16.50 -13.69
CA THR A 3 -10.77 -15.72 -12.75
C THR A 3 -9.32 -16.05 -13.06
N GLU A 4 -8.62 -15.15 -13.75
CA GLU A 4 -7.18 -15.27 -13.98
C GLU A 4 -6.47 -15.19 -12.63
N ALA A 5 -5.98 -16.34 -12.15
CA ALA A 5 -5.05 -16.40 -11.05
C ALA A 5 -3.76 -15.70 -11.52
N SER A 6 -3.47 -14.53 -10.97
CA SER A 6 -2.22 -13.81 -11.19
C SER A 6 -1.05 -14.66 -10.67
N ASP A 7 -0.41 -15.41 -11.57
CA ASP A 7 0.79 -16.20 -11.32
C ASP A 7 2.01 -15.25 -11.29
N HIS A 8 2.13 -14.50 -10.20
CA HIS A 8 3.37 -13.82 -9.85
C HIS A 8 4.22 -14.78 -9.02
N PRO A 9 5.51 -15.00 -9.33
CA PRO A 9 6.38 -15.81 -8.49
C PRO A 9 6.53 -15.14 -7.12
N GLN A 10 5.80 -15.66 -6.13
CA GLN A 10 5.81 -15.18 -4.75
C GLN A 10 7.11 -15.62 -4.08
N TYR A 11 8.11 -14.74 -4.05
CA TYR A 11 9.31 -14.94 -3.24
C TYR A 11 8.94 -14.76 -1.75
N GLY A 12 8.47 -15.82 -1.09
CA GLY A 12 8.22 -15.82 0.36
C GLY A 12 7.20 -16.86 0.84
N ARG A 13 7.21 -17.14 2.15
CA ARG A 13 6.19 -17.98 2.81
C ARG A 13 4.90 -17.17 2.96
N GLN A 14 3.81 -17.60 2.32
CA GLN A 14 2.50 -16.97 2.46
C GLN A 14 1.70 -17.69 3.55
N TYR A 15 1.27 -16.93 4.57
CA TYR A 15 0.51 -17.46 5.69
C TYR A 15 -0.98 -17.21 5.48
N HIS A 16 -1.81 -18.20 5.79
CA HIS A 16 -3.27 -18.13 5.66
C HIS A 16 -3.94 -18.54 6.98
N ILE A 17 -5.02 -17.86 7.35
CA ILE A 17 -5.88 -18.24 8.47
C ILE A 17 -7.32 -18.31 7.95
N GLY A 18 -7.98 -19.47 8.11
CA GLY A 18 -9.36 -19.66 7.64
C GLY A 18 -9.54 -19.51 6.11
N GLY A 19 -8.49 -19.76 5.33
CA GLY A 19 -8.48 -19.57 3.87
C GLY A 19 -8.15 -18.15 3.40
N LEU A 20 -8.01 -17.19 4.32
CA LEU A 20 -7.67 -15.81 3.98
C LEU A 20 -6.16 -15.57 4.13
N PRO A 21 -5.50 -14.86 3.19
CA PRO A 21 -4.10 -14.50 3.33
C PRO A 21 -3.92 -13.51 4.49
N LEU A 22 -2.87 -13.70 5.28
CA LEU A 22 -2.50 -12.72 6.30
C LEU A 22 -1.99 -11.43 5.65
N PRO A 23 -2.33 -10.26 6.22
CA PRO A 23 -1.82 -8.98 5.73
C PRO A 23 -0.30 -8.91 5.94
N SER A 24 0.37 -8.18 5.06
CA SER A 24 1.79 -7.87 5.23
C SER A 24 2.00 -6.94 6.42
N VAL A 25 3.22 -6.91 6.97
CA VAL A 25 3.58 -5.94 8.02
C VAL A 25 3.29 -4.50 7.58
N THR A 26 3.65 -4.16 6.33
CA THR A 26 3.40 -2.83 5.76
C THR A 26 1.91 -2.51 5.72
N THR A 27 1.06 -3.50 5.38
CA THR A 27 -0.40 -3.36 5.38
C THR A 27 -0.93 -3.05 6.78
N VAL A 28 -0.43 -3.75 7.81
CA VAL A 28 -0.85 -3.50 9.20
C VAL A 28 -0.42 -2.10 9.66
N LEU A 29 0.80 -1.69 9.36
CA LEU A 29 1.30 -0.35 9.72
C LEU A 29 0.52 0.76 9.03
N ASP A 30 0.18 0.59 7.75
CA ASP A 30 -0.62 1.58 7.02
C ASP A 30 -2.03 1.71 7.58
N ALA A 31 -2.67 0.57 7.91
CA ALA A 31 -4.01 0.54 8.49
C ALA A 31 -4.08 1.08 9.93
N THR A 32 -2.96 1.10 10.66
CA THR A 32 -2.89 1.51 12.07
C THR A 32 -2.18 2.85 12.28
N ARG A 33 -1.90 3.58 11.20
CA ARG A 33 -1.27 4.88 11.25
C ARG A 33 -2.09 5.87 12.09
N SER A 34 -1.40 6.75 12.81
CA SER A 34 -2.07 7.77 13.64
C SER A 34 -2.86 8.76 12.77
N ALA A 35 -3.96 9.30 13.31
CA ALA A 35 -4.75 10.31 12.60
C ALA A 35 -3.93 11.57 12.24
N GLY A 36 -2.95 11.93 13.08
CA GLY A 36 -2.07 13.07 12.82
C GLY A 36 -1.15 12.87 11.63
N ASP A 37 -0.59 11.66 11.47
CA ASP A 37 0.26 11.36 10.31
C ASP A 37 -0.52 11.32 9.00
N VAL A 38 -1.77 10.82 9.05
CA VAL A 38 -2.67 10.83 7.89
C VAL A 38 -2.98 12.26 7.46
N GLU A 39 -3.33 13.11 8.43
CA GLU A 39 -3.65 14.51 8.14
C GLU A 39 -2.43 15.30 7.65
N ALA A 40 -1.25 15.05 8.21
CA ALA A 40 0.00 15.69 7.76
C ALA A 40 0.32 15.34 6.29
N LEU A 41 0.11 14.08 5.89
CA LEU A 41 0.26 13.66 4.49
C LEU A 41 -0.78 14.34 3.59
N ARG A 42 -2.03 14.45 4.06
CA ARG A 42 -3.11 15.13 3.32
C ARG A 42 -2.76 16.59 3.07
N GLN A 43 -2.34 17.33 4.10
CA GLN A 43 -1.94 18.74 3.97
C GLN A 43 -0.72 18.92 3.06
N TRP A 44 0.24 17.99 3.11
CA TRP A 44 1.36 17.99 2.19
C TRP A 44 0.89 17.79 0.74
N ALA A 45 0.00 16.83 0.49
CA ALA A 45 -0.55 16.57 -0.84
C ALA A 45 -1.33 17.79 -1.38
N GLU A 46 -2.13 18.45 -0.54
CA GLU A 46 -2.83 19.69 -0.90
C GLU A 46 -1.86 20.81 -1.29
N ARG A 47 -0.74 20.96 -0.57
CA ARG A 47 0.28 21.98 -0.86
C ARG A 47 1.05 21.72 -2.15
N VAL A 48 1.30 20.45 -2.47
CA VAL A 48 2.05 20.04 -3.67
C VAL A 48 1.13 19.92 -4.90
N GLY A 49 -0.15 19.64 -4.67
CA GLY A 49 -1.12 19.25 -5.68
C GLY A 49 -1.18 17.72 -5.84
N GLU A 50 -2.39 17.16 -5.84
CA GLU A 50 -2.64 15.71 -5.87
C GLU A 50 -1.91 14.97 -7.00
N GLU A 51 -1.92 15.55 -8.21
CA GLU A 51 -1.25 14.95 -9.37
C GLU A 51 0.27 14.85 -9.17
N GLN A 52 0.89 15.91 -8.66
CA GLN A 52 2.32 15.95 -8.39
C GLN A 52 2.69 15.08 -7.19
N ALA A 53 1.84 15.03 -6.16
CA ALA A 53 2.02 14.15 -5.02
C ALA A 53 2.04 12.67 -5.44
N GLU A 54 1.13 12.25 -6.33
CA GLU A 54 1.11 10.89 -6.87
C GLU A 54 2.34 10.59 -7.73
N LEU A 55 2.82 11.54 -8.53
CA LEU A 55 4.06 11.39 -9.30
C LEU A 55 5.27 11.17 -8.38
N ILE A 56 5.40 11.99 -7.34
CA ILE A 56 6.47 11.86 -6.33
C ILE A 56 6.37 10.50 -5.62
N ARG A 57 5.15 10.07 -5.25
CA ARG A 57 4.93 8.76 -4.61
C ARG A 57 5.40 7.61 -5.49
N LYS A 58 5.04 7.62 -6.78
CA LYS A 58 5.46 6.59 -7.74
C LYS A 58 6.96 6.56 -7.93
N GLN A 59 7.58 7.73 -8.17
CA GLN A 59 9.03 7.84 -8.32
C GLN A 59 9.78 7.38 -7.06
N SER A 60 9.23 7.63 -5.87
CA SER A 60 9.83 7.19 -4.61
C SER A 60 9.72 5.69 -4.40
N ALA A 61 8.67 5.04 -4.92
CA ALA A 61 8.46 3.61 -4.83
C ALA A 61 9.30 2.79 -5.83
N GLU A 62 9.70 3.42 -6.95
CA GLU A 62 10.58 2.83 -7.96
C GLU A 62 12.06 2.78 -7.53
N ARG A 63 12.40 3.45 -6.43
CA ARG A 63 13.77 3.62 -5.94
C ARG A 63 14.10 2.70 -4.77
#